data_AF-A0A3D9FTA1-F1
#
_entry.id   AF-A0A3D9FTA1-F1
#
_cell.length_a   1.000
_cell.length_b   1.000
_cell.length_c   1.000
_cell.angle_alpha   90.00
_cell.angle_beta   90.00
_cell.angle_gamma   90.00
#
_symmetry.space_group_name_H-M   'P 1'
#
loop_
_entity.id
_entity.type
_entity.pdbx_description
1 polymer ?
#
loop_
_entity_poly.entity_id
_entity_poly.type
_entity_poly.pdbx_seq_one_letter_code
_entity_poly.pdbx_strand_id
1 'polypeptide(L)'
;MKTFFLFCSLFLITITNAQTNLVKNGGFESDLINWRGEENASISPYDKKTGKNSAMINQFVGNEWKALDQTFSVPKKTFALEVSVWIKSNAIETQKEEYKNGAVIVEFTNSADKQITSERIGQAVGSTNWTQFKKTIKIPAEAKNVRIMLALAQTNGTVFFDDVKAIALSEEEYLKQNPTTVTSEN
;
A
#
# COMPACT_ATOMS: atom_id res chain seq x y z
N MET A 1 61.67 2.52 21.98
CA MET A 1 60.71 1.48 21.55
C MET A 1 59.32 2.05 21.71
N LYS A 2 58.59 2.35 20.62
CA LYS A 2 57.23 2.91 20.67
C LYS A 2 56.27 1.83 20.20
N THR A 3 55.49 1.27 21.13
CA THR A 3 54.40 0.33 20.87
C THR A 3 53.21 1.10 20.32
N PHE A 4 52.82 0.79 19.08
CA PHE A 4 51.59 1.30 18.48
C PHE A 4 50.46 0.36 18.87
N PHE A 5 49.51 0.85 19.68
CA PHE A 5 48.27 0.15 19.97
C PHE A 5 47.34 0.29 18.76
N LEU A 6 47.05 -0.83 18.10
CA LEU A 6 46.06 -0.88 17.02
C LEU A 6 44.67 -1.05 17.65
N PHE A 7 43.89 0.02 17.70
CA PHE A 7 42.50 -0.01 18.18
C PHE A 7 41.61 -0.52 17.03
N CYS A 8 41.34 -1.83 17.03
CA CYS A 8 40.46 -2.45 16.04
C CYS A 8 39.01 -2.15 16.45
N SER A 9 38.40 -1.13 15.83
CA SER A 9 36.98 -0.81 16.03
C SER A 9 36.13 -1.83 15.28
N LEU A 10 35.47 -2.72 16.02
CA LEU A 10 34.58 -3.75 15.48
C LEU A 10 33.28 -3.07 15.02
N PHE A 11 33.11 -2.87 13.71
CA PHE A 11 31.82 -2.47 13.14
C PHE A 11 30.84 -3.65 13.26
N LEU A 12 29.91 -3.57 14.20
CA LEU A 12 28.73 -4.45 14.23
C LEU A 12 27.86 -4.11 13.02
N ILE A 13 27.94 -4.95 11.98
CA ILE A 13 27.00 -4.89 10.86
C ILE A 13 25.68 -5.47 11.35
N THR A 14 24.72 -4.61 11.69
CA THR A 14 23.34 -5.04 11.87
C THR A 14 22.77 -5.40 10.49
N ILE A 15 22.62 -6.68 10.21
CA ILE A 15 21.92 -7.15 9.02
C ILE A 15 20.43 -6.87 9.24
N THR A 16 19.97 -5.69 8.83
CA THR A 16 18.54 -5.41 8.71
C THR A 16 18.06 -6.11 7.44
N ASN A 17 17.26 -7.16 7.62
CA ASN A 17 16.59 -7.81 6.50
C ASN A 17 15.48 -6.87 6.02
N ALA A 18 15.81 -5.95 5.10
CA ALA A 18 14.84 -5.03 4.53
C ALA A 18 13.87 -5.83 3.65
N GLN A 19 12.67 -6.03 4.16
CA GLN A 19 11.62 -6.76 3.46
C GLN A 19 11.27 -6.03 2.15
N THR A 20 11.38 -6.74 1.03
CA THR A 20 11.18 -6.14 -0.30
C THR A 20 9.72 -5.74 -0.50
N ASN A 21 9.49 -4.52 -0.99
CA ASN A 21 8.16 -4.10 -1.41
C ASN A 21 7.73 -4.89 -2.65
N LEU A 22 6.58 -5.56 -2.58
CA LEU A 22 6.01 -6.31 -3.69
C LEU A 22 5.38 -5.39 -4.75
N VAL A 23 4.98 -4.18 -4.36
CA VAL A 23 4.51 -3.15 -5.28
C VAL A 23 5.71 -2.53 -5.98
N LYS A 24 5.72 -2.61 -7.31
CA LYS A 24 6.70 -1.91 -8.14
C LYS A 24 6.27 -0.46 -8.32
N ASN A 25 7.24 0.46 -8.27
CA ASN A 25 7.00 1.89 -8.49
C ASN A 25 5.87 2.46 -7.59
N GLY A 26 5.83 2.05 -6.32
CA GLY A 26 4.80 2.51 -5.38
C GLY A 26 4.91 3.98 -4.94
N GLY A 27 6.07 4.61 -5.18
CA GLY A 27 6.29 6.04 -4.98
C GLY A 27 6.23 6.87 -6.27
N PHE A 28 5.88 6.27 -7.42
CA PHE A 28 5.65 6.98 -8.69
C PHE A 28 6.83 7.80 -9.24
N GLU A 29 8.05 7.47 -8.81
CA GLU A 29 9.30 8.11 -9.27
C GLU A 29 9.68 7.73 -10.71
N SER A 30 8.99 6.74 -11.29
CA SER A 30 9.10 6.34 -12.69
C SER A 30 7.74 6.43 -13.37
N ASP A 31 7.09 7.58 -13.19
CA ASP A 31 5.73 7.88 -13.65
C ASP A 31 4.74 6.77 -13.25
N LEU A 32 3.87 6.33 -14.15
CA LEU A 32 2.87 5.27 -13.92
C LEU A 32 3.36 3.88 -14.35
N ILE A 33 4.67 3.69 -14.60
CA ILE A 33 5.21 2.39 -15.04
C ILE A 33 4.87 1.30 -14.02
N ASN A 34 4.40 0.15 -14.51
CA ASN A 34 3.87 -1.01 -13.77
C ASN A 34 2.46 -0.86 -13.18
N TRP A 35 1.79 0.27 -13.38
CA TRP A 35 0.39 0.46 -13.02
C TRP A 35 -0.49 0.35 -14.26
N ARG A 36 -1.57 -0.42 -14.18
CA ARG A 36 -2.63 -0.46 -15.21
C ARG A 36 -3.62 0.68 -14.96
N GLY A 37 -4.33 1.09 -16.00
CA GLY A 37 -5.31 2.18 -15.92
C GLY A 37 -4.67 3.57 -15.98
N GLU A 38 -3.50 3.70 -16.61
CA GLU A 38 -2.74 4.94 -16.68
C GLU A 38 -3.53 6.12 -17.29
N GLU A 39 -4.50 5.82 -18.15
CA GLU A 39 -5.43 6.80 -18.74
C GLU A 39 -6.34 7.48 -17.69
N ASN A 40 -6.48 6.89 -16.51
CA ASN A 40 -7.31 7.41 -15.42
C ASN A 40 -6.55 8.30 -14.44
N ALA A 41 -5.23 8.42 -14.59
CA ALA A 41 -4.38 9.10 -13.63
C ALA A 41 -3.34 10.00 -14.31
N SER A 42 -2.68 10.80 -13.50
CA SER A 42 -1.54 11.62 -13.89
C SER A 42 -0.55 11.71 -12.73
N ILE A 43 0.65 12.22 -13.00
CA ILE A 43 1.67 12.42 -11.99
C ILE A 43 1.59 13.84 -11.42
N SER A 44 1.61 13.97 -10.10
CA SER A 44 1.71 15.26 -9.42
C SER A 44 3.13 15.50 -8.89
N PRO A 45 3.86 16.50 -9.40
CA PRO A 45 5.14 16.92 -8.81
C PRO A 45 4.96 17.90 -7.64
N TYR A 46 3.75 18.39 -7.41
CA TYR A 46 3.44 19.42 -6.40
C TYR A 46 2.94 18.80 -5.11
N ASP A 47 1.97 17.90 -5.22
CA ASP A 47 1.38 17.17 -4.11
C ASP A 47 2.01 15.79 -4.02
N LYS A 48 3.09 15.68 -3.25
CA LYS A 48 3.83 14.43 -3.04
C LYS A 48 4.14 14.24 -1.56
N LYS A 49 4.20 12.99 -1.12
CA LYS A 49 4.53 12.65 0.26
C LYS A 49 6.03 12.46 0.44
N THR A 50 6.67 11.76 -0.50
CA THR A 50 8.13 11.60 -0.58
C THR A 50 8.58 11.77 -2.03
N GLY A 51 9.90 11.72 -2.27
CA GLY A 51 10.44 11.77 -3.63
C GLY A 51 10.07 13.03 -4.43
N LYS A 52 9.85 12.84 -5.72
CA LYS A 52 9.54 13.89 -6.71
C LYS A 52 8.08 13.84 -7.17
N ASN A 53 7.40 12.72 -7.03
CA ASN A 53 6.13 12.46 -7.68
C ASN A 53 5.10 11.81 -6.73
N SER A 54 3.84 11.86 -7.11
CA SER A 54 2.77 11.00 -6.61
C SER A 54 1.77 10.69 -7.73
N ALA A 55 0.92 9.68 -7.56
CA ALA A 55 -0.21 9.46 -8.46
C ALA A 55 -1.38 10.36 -8.08
N MET A 56 -1.98 11.01 -9.06
CA MET A 56 -3.17 11.83 -8.94
C MET A 56 -4.31 11.25 -9.80
N ILE A 57 -5.48 11.05 -9.20
CA ILE A 57 -6.72 10.71 -9.90
C ILE A 57 -7.73 11.81 -9.61
N ASN A 58 -8.36 12.36 -10.64
CA ASN A 58 -9.35 13.42 -10.49
C ASN A 58 -10.58 13.25 -11.40
N GLN A 59 -11.68 13.82 -10.92
CA GLN A 59 -12.91 13.96 -11.68
C GLN A 59 -13.65 15.18 -11.15
N PHE A 60 -14.02 16.11 -12.02
CA PHE A 60 -14.76 17.32 -11.63
C PHE A 60 -16.23 17.28 -12.06
N VAL A 61 -16.56 16.37 -12.97
CA VAL A 61 -17.92 16.10 -13.45
C VAL A 61 -18.03 14.60 -13.70
N GLY A 62 -19.17 14.01 -13.33
CA GLY A 62 -19.47 12.59 -13.55
C GLY A 62 -19.39 11.77 -12.26
N ASN A 63 -19.47 10.45 -12.42
CA ASN A 63 -19.43 9.47 -11.34
C ASN A 63 -18.76 8.17 -11.79
N GLU A 64 -17.72 8.29 -12.62
CA GLU A 64 -16.98 7.15 -13.12
C GLU A 64 -16.12 6.52 -12.02
N TRP A 65 -15.86 5.23 -12.16
CA TRP A 65 -14.84 4.56 -11.36
C TRP A 65 -13.50 4.72 -12.08
N LYS A 66 -12.61 5.54 -11.52
CA LYS A 66 -11.26 5.76 -12.05
C LYS A 66 -10.25 5.11 -11.13
N ALA A 67 -9.37 4.27 -11.66
CA ALA A 67 -8.39 3.59 -10.84
C ALA A 67 -7.07 3.30 -11.56
N LEU A 68 -6.02 3.24 -10.75
CA LEU A 68 -4.78 2.54 -11.07
C LEU A 68 -4.78 1.20 -10.34
N ASP A 69 -4.20 0.16 -10.95
CA ASP A 69 -4.00 -1.08 -10.24
C ASP A 69 -2.74 -1.85 -10.64
N GLN A 70 -2.24 -2.66 -9.71
CA GLN A 70 -1.13 -3.58 -9.91
C GLN A 70 -1.47 -4.95 -9.34
N THR A 71 -1.21 -6.00 -10.11
CA THR A 71 -1.35 -7.39 -9.67
C THR A 71 0.01 -8.05 -9.50
N PHE A 72 0.20 -8.79 -8.41
CA PHE A 72 1.36 -9.63 -8.19
C PHE A 72 0.94 -10.96 -7.56
N SER A 73 1.73 -12.01 -7.79
CA SER A 73 1.49 -13.31 -7.17
C SER A 73 1.88 -13.29 -5.69
N VAL A 74 1.11 -14.00 -4.87
CA VAL A 74 1.43 -14.19 -3.45
C VAL A 74 2.74 -14.99 -3.35
N PRO A 75 3.78 -14.46 -2.69
CA PRO A 75 5.03 -15.20 -2.50
C PRO A 75 4.80 -16.50 -1.72
N LYS A 76 5.67 -17.48 -1.93
CA LYS A 76 5.59 -18.74 -1.18
C LYS A 76 5.80 -18.47 0.32
N LYS A 77 5.08 -19.21 1.17
CA LYS A 77 5.15 -19.13 2.65
C LYS A 77 4.71 -17.77 3.22
N THR A 78 4.02 -16.93 2.45
CA THR A 78 3.37 -15.73 2.98
C THR A 78 2.15 -16.12 3.80
N PHE A 79 2.13 -15.72 5.07
CA PHE A 79 1.01 -15.93 5.98
C PHE A 79 0.06 -14.72 5.98
N ALA A 80 0.63 -13.53 5.91
CA ALA A 80 -0.12 -12.28 5.86
C ALA A 80 0.55 -11.26 4.94
N LEU A 81 -0.22 -10.26 4.51
CA LEU A 81 0.24 -9.13 3.75
C LEU A 81 0.05 -7.85 4.58
N GLU A 82 1.14 -7.14 4.87
CA GLU A 82 1.08 -5.78 5.38
C GLU A 82 1.03 -4.81 4.22
N VAL A 83 -0.06 -4.04 4.11
CA VAL A 83 -0.22 -3.02 3.08
C VAL A 83 -0.23 -1.65 3.73
N SER A 84 0.52 -0.71 3.18
CA SER A 84 0.47 0.69 3.58
C SER A 84 0.51 1.64 2.39
N VAL A 85 -0.10 2.80 2.56
CA VAL A 85 -0.22 3.82 1.53
C VAL A 85 -0.44 5.18 2.19
N TRP A 86 0.11 6.24 1.60
CA TRP A 86 -0.26 7.60 1.94
C TRP A 86 -1.35 8.09 1.01
N ILE A 87 -2.41 8.67 1.58
CA ILE A 87 -3.52 9.25 0.83
C ILE A 87 -3.66 10.72 1.21
N LYS A 88 -3.79 11.57 0.21
CA LYS A 88 -4.23 12.97 0.34
C LYS A 88 -5.45 13.17 -0.55
N SER A 89 -6.37 14.04 -0.14
CA SER A 89 -7.55 14.37 -0.94
C SER A 89 -7.77 15.88 -1.02
N ASN A 90 -8.40 16.31 -2.10
CA ASN A 90 -8.89 17.67 -2.26
C ASN A 90 -10.32 17.63 -2.81
N ALA A 91 -11.24 18.22 -2.05
CA ALA A 91 -12.65 18.40 -2.41
C ALA A 91 -13.34 17.13 -2.92
N ILE A 92 -13.04 15.96 -2.32
CA ILE A 92 -13.79 14.73 -2.62
C ILE A 92 -15.20 14.88 -2.05
N GLU A 93 -16.21 14.84 -2.91
CA GLU A 93 -17.60 15.00 -2.48
C GLU A 93 -18.05 13.83 -1.60
N THR A 94 -18.70 14.17 -0.48
CA THR A 94 -19.39 13.17 0.34
C THR A 94 -20.66 12.73 -0.38
N GLN A 95 -20.74 11.45 -0.69
CA GLN A 95 -21.90 10.84 -1.31
C GLN A 95 -22.74 10.08 -0.27
N LYS A 96 -23.96 9.69 -0.65
CA LYS A 96 -24.83 8.88 0.19
C LYS A 96 -24.23 7.49 0.46
N GLU A 97 -23.64 6.87 -0.55
CA GLU A 97 -23.00 5.57 -0.41
C GLU A 97 -21.54 5.71 0.03
N GLU A 98 -21.19 5.06 1.14
CA GLU A 98 -19.86 5.18 1.75
C GLU A 98 -18.70 4.74 0.85
N TYR A 99 -18.93 3.87 -0.13
CA TYR A 99 -17.88 3.39 -1.03
C TYR A 99 -17.47 4.44 -2.08
N LYS A 100 -18.24 5.52 -2.25
CA LYS A 100 -17.97 6.55 -3.24
C LYS A 100 -17.01 7.59 -2.71
N ASN A 101 -15.72 7.27 -2.75
CA ASN A 101 -14.66 8.08 -2.16
C ASN A 101 -13.30 7.84 -2.85
N GLY A 102 -12.25 8.50 -2.40
CA GLY A 102 -10.89 8.10 -2.74
C GLY A 102 -10.48 6.89 -1.90
N ALA A 103 -10.15 5.73 -2.48
CA ALA A 103 -9.89 4.49 -1.75
C ALA A 103 -8.64 3.75 -2.20
N VAL A 104 -8.08 2.96 -1.29
CA VAL A 104 -7.17 1.86 -1.61
C VAL A 104 -7.80 0.54 -1.22
N ILE A 105 -7.88 -0.38 -2.18
CA ILE A 105 -8.53 -1.69 -2.03
C ILE A 105 -7.53 -2.77 -2.41
N VAL A 106 -7.43 -3.79 -1.56
CA VAL A 106 -6.64 -4.99 -1.80
C VAL A 106 -7.60 -6.14 -2.08
N GLU A 107 -7.51 -6.69 -3.28
CA GLU A 107 -8.30 -7.83 -3.72
C GLU A 107 -7.42 -9.07 -3.80
N PHE A 108 -7.87 -10.18 -3.23
CA PHE A 108 -7.24 -11.48 -3.37
C PHE A 108 -8.00 -12.29 -4.42
N THR A 109 -7.27 -12.85 -5.38
CA THR A 109 -7.84 -13.69 -6.43
C THR A 109 -7.18 -15.06 -6.46
N ASN A 110 -7.91 -16.05 -6.99
CA ASN A 110 -7.36 -17.38 -7.26
C ASN A 110 -6.54 -17.38 -8.57
N SER A 111 -6.07 -18.55 -9.01
CA SER A 111 -5.28 -18.69 -10.25
C SER A 111 -6.05 -18.40 -11.55
N ALA A 112 -7.37 -18.30 -11.49
CA ALA A 112 -8.23 -17.95 -12.62
C ALA A 112 -8.69 -16.48 -12.56
N ASP A 113 -8.00 -15.66 -11.77
CA ASP A 113 -8.30 -14.24 -11.52
C ASP A 113 -9.72 -13.96 -10.98
N LYS A 114 -10.37 -14.99 -10.42
CA LYS A 114 -11.64 -14.83 -9.73
C LYS A 114 -11.40 -14.28 -8.32
N GLN A 115 -12.11 -13.20 -7.98
CA GLN A 115 -12.12 -12.62 -6.64
C GLN A 115 -12.52 -13.66 -5.59
N ILE A 116 -11.72 -13.75 -4.53
CA ILE A 116 -12.00 -14.50 -3.29
C ILE A 116 -12.56 -13.54 -2.25
N THR A 117 -11.84 -12.45 -1.99
CA THR A 117 -12.24 -11.40 -1.05
C THR A 117 -11.51 -10.10 -1.36
N SER A 118 -11.99 -9.00 -0.80
CA SER A 118 -11.35 -7.69 -0.88
C SER A 118 -11.39 -6.97 0.46
N GLU A 119 -10.35 -6.18 0.73
CA GLU A 119 -10.21 -5.39 1.94
C GLU A 119 -9.89 -3.94 1.58
N ARG A 120 -10.64 -3.01 2.18
CA ARG A 120 -10.32 -1.57 2.09
C ARG A 120 -9.21 -1.25 3.08
N ILE A 121 -8.12 -0.68 2.58
CA ILE A 121 -6.95 -0.29 3.37
C ILE A 121 -7.11 1.11 3.94
N GLY A 122 -7.60 2.02 3.10
CA GLY A 122 -7.78 3.43 3.44
C GLY A 122 -8.80 4.08 2.55
N GLN A 123 -9.32 5.22 3.03
CA GLN A 123 -10.25 6.06 2.27
C GLN A 123 -10.06 7.53 2.62
N ALA A 124 -10.47 8.41 1.71
CA ALA A 124 -10.47 9.85 1.91
C ALA A 124 -11.72 10.48 1.28
N VAL A 125 -12.29 11.45 2.00
CA VAL A 125 -13.39 12.33 1.58
C VAL A 125 -13.05 13.77 1.99
N GLY A 126 -13.66 14.75 1.34
CA GLY A 126 -13.37 16.16 1.55
C GLY A 126 -11.94 16.53 1.13
N SER A 127 -11.35 17.45 1.88
CA SER A 127 -9.94 17.82 1.74
C SER A 127 -9.17 17.39 2.97
N THR A 128 -8.11 16.61 2.77
CA THR A 128 -7.27 16.09 3.85
C THR A 128 -5.81 16.44 3.61
N ASN A 129 -5.02 16.47 4.67
CA ASN A 129 -3.58 16.33 4.54
C ASN A 129 -3.21 14.86 4.24
N TRP A 130 -1.94 14.61 3.96
CA TRP A 130 -1.40 13.26 3.81
C TRP A 130 -1.62 12.46 5.10
N THR A 131 -2.34 11.36 4.99
CA THR A 131 -2.57 10.40 6.08
C THR A 131 -2.10 9.03 5.64
N GLN A 132 -1.33 8.37 6.50
CA GLN A 132 -0.90 7.00 6.25
C GLN A 132 -2.01 6.03 6.68
N PHE A 133 -2.38 5.15 5.77
CA PHE A 133 -3.22 4.00 6.05
C PHE A 133 -2.35 2.75 6.02
N LYS A 134 -2.56 1.85 6.98
CA LYS A 134 -1.81 0.61 7.12
C LYS A 134 -2.73 -0.49 7.64
N LYS A 135 -2.69 -1.66 7.01
CA LYS A 135 -3.47 -2.83 7.44
C LYS A 135 -2.67 -4.12 7.17
N THR A 136 -2.71 -5.04 8.11
CA THR A 136 -2.18 -6.40 7.94
C THR A 136 -3.34 -7.36 7.71
N ILE A 137 -3.30 -8.12 6.62
CA ILE A 137 -4.38 -8.99 6.17
C ILE A 137 -3.83 -10.41 6.03
N LYS A 138 -4.44 -11.39 6.68
CA LYS A 138 -4.08 -12.80 6.47
C LYS A 138 -4.36 -13.20 5.02
N ILE A 139 -3.46 -13.96 4.41
CA ILE A 139 -3.69 -14.48 3.07
C ILE A 139 -4.88 -15.45 3.13
N PRO A 140 -5.98 -15.20 2.39
CA PRO A 140 -7.10 -16.13 2.35
C PRO A 140 -6.66 -17.48 1.80
N ALA A 141 -7.33 -18.55 2.23
CA ALA A 141 -7.17 -19.85 1.60
C ALA A 141 -7.39 -19.71 0.08
N GLU A 142 -6.61 -20.45 -0.70
CA GLU A 142 -6.68 -20.48 -2.17
C GLU A 142 -6.22 -19.20 -2.91
N ALA A 143 -5.92 -18.10 -2.21
CA ALA A 143 -5.38 -16.90 -2.85
C ALA A 143 -4.04 -17.19 -3.54
N LYS A 144 -3.95 -16.79 -4.81
CA LYS A 144 -2.74 -16.93 -5.65
C LYS A 144 -2.18 -15.58 -6.08
N ASN A 145 -3.05 -14.59 -6.27
CA ASN A 145 -2.65 -13.25 -6.65
C ASN A 145 -3.30 -12.22 -5.73
N VAL A 146 -2.67 -11.05 -5.69
CA VAL A 146 -3.13 -9.85 -5.01
C VAL A 146 -3.23 -8.75 -6.05
N ARG A 147 -4.35 -8.04 -6.10
CA ARG A 147 -4.53 -6.81 -6.87
C ARG A 147 -4.70 -5.64 -5.91
N ILE A 148 -3.83 -4.64 -6.02
CA ILE A 148 -3.95 -3.39 -5.27
C ILE A 148 -4.51 -2.33 -6.20
N MET A 149 -5.65 -1.76 -5.83
CA MET A 149 -6.36 -0.72 -6.57
C MET A 149 -6.27 0.60 -5.82
N LEU A 150 -5.90 1.66 -6.52
CA LEU A 150 -5.95 3.05 -6.07
C LEU A 150 -7.06 3.73 -6.85
N ALA A 151 -8.14 4.16 -6.20
CA ALA A 151 -9.36 4.55 -6.88
C ALA A 151 -9.89 5.91 -6.44
N LEU A 152 -10.45 6.66 -7.39
CA LEU A 152 -11.53 7.62 -7.15
C LEU A 152 -12.83 6.94 -7.55
N ALA A 153 -13.57 6.47 -6.56
CA ALA A 153 -14.75 5.63 -6.77
C ALA A 153 -15.99 6.49 -6.94
N GLN A 154 -16.43 6.71 -8.18
CA GLN A 154 -17.75 7.24 -8.52
C GLN A 154 -18.17 8.52 -7.78
N THR A 155 -17.22 9.43 -7.60
CA THR A 155 -17.41 10.73 -6.97
C THR A 155 -16.52 11.77 -7.64
N ASN A 156 -16.76 13.05 -7.35
CA ASN A 156 -15.90 14.13 -7.80
C ASN A 156 -14.83 14.47 -6.75
N GLY A 157 -13.80 15.19 -7.18
CA GLY A 157 -12.67 15.63 -6.40
C GLY A 157 -11.35 15.12 -6.96
N THR A 158 -10.30 15.28 -6.16
CA THR A 158 -8.96 14.79 -6.48
C THR A 158 -8.45 13.94 -5.31
N VAL A 159 -7.90 12.77 -5.62
CA VAL A 159 -7.17 11.93 -4.68
C VAL A 159 -5.73 11.77 -5.14
N PHE A 160 -4.81 11.80 -4.18
CA PHE A 160 -3.39 11.54 -4.39
C PHE A 160 -2.97 10.31 -3.59
N PHE A 161 -2.13 9.49 -4.20
CA PHE A 161 -1.56 8.30 -3.58
C PHE A 161 -0.05 8.33 -3.72
N ASP A 162 0.64 7.95 -2.65
CA ASP A 162 2.09 7.87 -2.64
C ASP A 162 2.57 6.78 -1.67
N ASP A 163 3.81 6.34 -1.85
CA ASP A 163 4.49 5.37 -1.00
C ASP A 163 3.68 4.07 -0.77
N VAL A 164 3.08 3.54 -1.84
CA VAL A 164 2.31 2.30 -1.80
C VAL A 164 3.25 1.12 -1.56
N LYS A 165 3.00 0.39 -0.48
CA LYS A 165 3.80 -0.75 -0.05
C LYS A 165 2.93 -1.96 0.23
N ALA A 166 3.39 -3.12 -0.20
CA ALA A 166 2.86 -4.41 0.19
C ALA A 166 4.01 -5.33 0.56
N ILE A 167 3.97 -5.86 1.78
CA ILE A 167 5.06 -6.60 2.39
C ILE A 167 4.52 -7.96 2.85
N ALA A 168 5.11 -9.04 2.35
CA ALA A 168 4.70 -10.41 2.66
C ALA A 168 5.29 -10.88 3.98
N LEU A 169 4.47 -11.04 5.01
CA LEU A 169 4.86 -11.52 6.33
C LEU A 169 4.80 -13.05 6.42
N SER A 170 5.81 -13.64 7.05
CA SER A 170 5.74 -15.00 7.61
C SER A 170 4.78 -15.05 8.81
N GLU A 171 4.43 -16.26 9.24
CA GLU A 171 3.59 -16.44 10.43
C GLU A 171 4.27 -15.90 11.70
N GLU A 172 5.57 -16.13 11.85
CA GLU A 172 6.35 -15.60 12.97
C GLU A 172 6.34 -14.06 13.01
N GLU A 173 6.57 -13.41 11.87
CA GLU A 173 6.52 -11.95 11.74
C GLU A 173 5.12 -11.41 12.06
N TYR A 174 4.07 -12.08 11.55
CA TYR A 174 2.69 -11.71 11.84
C TYR A 174 2.37 -11.80 13.33
N LEU A 175 2.74 -12.90 13.99
CA LEU A 175 2.47 -13.13 15.41
C LEU A 175 3.27 -12.16 16.29
N LYS A 176 4.49 -11.80 15.90
CA LYS A 176 5.29 -10.78 16.58
C LYS A 176 4.63 -9.40 16.52
N GLN A 177 3.97 -9.07 15.42
CA GLN A 177 3.21 -7.83 15.26
C GLN A 177 1.84 -7.86 15.96
N ASN A 178 1.27 -9.05 16.16
CA ASN A 178 -0.07 -9.27 16.70
C ASN A 178 -0.03 -10.30 17.84
N PRO A 179 0.67 -10.01 18.96
CA PRO A 179 0.81 -10.95 20.06
C PRO A 179 -0.57 -11.30 20.60
N THR A 180 -0.93 -12.59 20.59
CA THR A 180 -2.15 -13.06 21.23
C THR A 180 -1.94 -12.95 22.74
N THR A 181 -2.72 -12.14 23.44
CA THR A 181 -2.74 -12.16 24.90
C THR A 181 -3.29 -13.52 25.33
N VAL A 182 -2.40 -14.44 25.70
CA VAL A 182 -2.79 -15.64 26.42
C VAL A 182 -3.20 -15.17 27.82
N THR A 183 -4.49 -15.00 28.06
CA THR A 183 -5.03 -15.01 29.43
C THR A 183 -4.78 -16.41 29.97
N SER A 184 -3.75 -16.56 30.80
CA SER A 184 -3.64 -17.70 31.70
C SER A 184 -4.80 -17.61 32.69
N GLU A 185 -5.83 -18.42 32.50
CA GLU A 185 -6.80 -18.68 33.56
C GLU A 185 -6.05 -19.42 34.68
N ASN A 186 -6.02 -18.79 35.86
CA ASN A 186 -5.63 -19.40 37.13
C ASN A 186 -6.84 -20.03 37.80
#